data_AF-A0A6I9NHI4-F1
#
_entry.id   AF-A0A6I9NHI4-F1
#
_cell.length_a   1.000
_cell.length_b   1.000
_cell.length_c   1.000
_cell.angle_alpha   90.00
_cell.angle_beta   90.00
_cell.angle_gamma   90.00
#
_symmetry.space_group_name_H-M   'P 1'
#
loop_
_entity.id
_entity.type
_entity.pdbx_description
1 polymer ?
#
loop_
_entity_poly.entity_id
_entity_poly.type
_entity_poly.pdbx_seq_one_letter_code
_entity_poly.pdbx_strand_id
1 'polypeptide(L)'
;FECVFVFQILEETYKLEFLYSGLESRQVATIHHVRLQAKALQLILTARSRQGLDPLISSCEKFLQDIESFQRLFLAELPYLQDSFVDQLLELLPRLSSCKPVELVRILQSTLRQSGLLQLPLPEQIHRATATIIEPTGESDNPLKFTTGLVVALDIDATLEHVQDPQNTVKVQVLYPDGQSHVIHPKPGDFRKPGPDRHRLITQVYLSHSAWTEPSQIEVRLLLAYSSSSTSLSSSSSLSSSPASRLGWSDSIDGFPPPELAVEGTIPFSKPVKVLIMPKPARR
;
A
#
# COMPACT_ATOMS: atom_id res chain seq x y z
N PHE A 1 11.18 4.65 -20.73
CA PHE A 1 11.48 5.90 -19.99
C PHE A 1 10.20 6.57 -19.50
N GLU A 2 9.27 6.98 -20.36
CA GLU A 2 8.03 7.67 -19.92
C GLU A 2 7.17 6.86 -18.93
N CYS A 3 7.00 5.55 -19.17
CA CYS A 3 6.21 4.69 -18.26
C CYS A 3 6.84 4.56 -16.86
N VAL A 4 8.18 4.55 -16.77
CA VAL A 4 8.92 4.44 -15.50
C VAL A 4 8.69 5.69 -14.64
N PHE A 5 8.64 6.86 -15.26
CA PHE A 5 8.39 8.12 -14.57
C PHE A 5 6.99 8.17 -13.96
N VAL A 6 5.97 7.65 -14.65
CA VAL A 6 4.60 7.58 -14.13
C VAL A 6 4.51 6.67 -12.91
N PHE A 7 5.15 5.49 -12.95
CA PHE A 7 5.24 4.61 -11.79
C PHE A 7 5.91 5.29 -10.60
N GLN A 8 6.99 6.04 -10.84
CA GLN A 8 7.66 6.79 -9.79
C GLN A 8 6.76 7.88 -9.18
N ILE A 9 6.00 8.64 -9.98
CA ILE A 9 5.05 9.63 -9.45
C ILE A 9 3.99 8.94 -8.59
N LEU A 10 3.40 7.84 -9.08
CA LEU A 10 2.40 7.10 -8.32
C LEU A 10 2.97 6.60 -6.98
N GLU A 11 4.15 6.00 -7.00
CA GLU A 11 4.85 5.54 -5.79
C GLU A 11 5.07 6.68 -4.79
N GLU A 12 5.57 7.82 -5.26
CA GLU A 12 5.80 8.99 -4.40
C GLU A 12 4.49 9.58 -3.86
N THR A 13 3.40 9.60 -4.63
CA THR A 13 2.09 10.04 -4.09
C THR A 13 1.59 9.11 -2.99
N TYR A 14 1.81 7.79 -3.09
CA TYR A 14 1.45 6.86 -2.02
C TYR A 14 2.35 7.03 -0.79
N LYS A 15 3.66 7.26 -0.99
CA LYS A 15 4.55 7.61 0.11
C LYS A 15 4.12 8.89 0.81
N LEU A 16 3.78 9.93 0.05
CA LEU A 16 3.31 11.20 0.63
C LEU A 16 2.06 11.00 1.48
N GLU A 17 1.07 10.25 0.99
CA GLU A 17 -0.18 10.03 1.73
C GLU A 17 0.00 9.15 2.98
N PHE A 18 0.72 8.04 2.87
CA PHE A 18 0.72 7.00 3.91
C PHE A 18 1.95 7.03 4.82
N LEU A 19 3.08 7.56 4.36
CA LEU A 19 4.30 7.64 5.15
C LEU A 19 4.33 8.88 6.06
N TYR A 20 3.53 9.90 5.77
CA TYR A 20 3.51 11.13 6.54
C TYR A 20 2.23 11.26 7.35
N SER A 21 2.38 11.80 8.55
CA SER A 21 1.29 12.14 9.47
C SER A 21 1.24 13.66 9.66
N GLY A 22 0.06 14.17 10.06
CA GLY A 22 -0.18 15.61 10.19
C GLY A 22 -0.58 16.30 8.87
N LEU A 23 -0.93 15.53 7.84
CA LEU A 23 -1.48 16.07 6.60
C LEU A 23 -2.91 16.58 6.80
N GLU A 24 -3.18 17.79 6.31
CA GLU A 24 -4.51 18.37 6.26
C GLU A 24 -5.33 17.80 5.09
N SER A 25 -6.67 17.88 5.19
CA SER A 25 -7.57 17.38 4.14
C SER A 25 -7.25 17.97 2.75
N ARG A 26 -6.92 19.26 2.69
CA ARG A 26 -6.47 19.94 1.45
C ARG A 26 -5.22 19.34 0.83
N GLN A 27 -4.25 18.95 1.66
CA GLN A 27 -3.01 18.34 1.19
C GLN A 27 -3.26 16.93 0.67
N VAL A 28 -4.08 16.16 1.39
CA VAL A 28 -4.51 14.83 0.95
C VAL A 28 -5.27 14.94 -0.39
N ALA A 29 -6.20 15.89 -0.53
CA ALA A 29 -6.91 16.15 -1.79
C ALA A 29 -5.94 16.50 -2.93
N THR A 30 -4.92 17.32 -2.66
CA THR A 30 -3.88 17.69 -3.64
C THR A 30 -3.01 16.48 -4.03
N ILE A 31 -2.64 15.62 -3.09
CA ILE A 31 -1.90 14.38 -3.36
C ILE A 31 -2.74 13.44 -4.24
N HIS A 32 -4.02 13.27 -3.93
CA HIS A 32 -4.95 12.48 -4.75
C HIS A 32 -5.17 13.09 -6.13
N HIS A 33 -5.19 14.43 -6.24
CA HIS A 33 -5.27 15.13 -7.52
C HIS A 33 -4.05 14.82 -8.41
N VAL A 34 -2.83 14.93 -7.86
CA VAL A 34 -1.61 14.58 -8.58
C VAL A 34 -1.61 13.10 -8.99
N ARG A 35 -2.15 12.22 -8.13
CA ARG A 35 -2.33 10.81 -8.46
C ARG A 35 -3.29 10.59 -9.63
N LEU A 36 -4.40 11.33 -9.70
CA LEU A 36 -5.30 11.31 -10.86
C LEU A 36 -4.61 11.78 -12.13
N GLN A 37 -3.80 12.85 -12.06
CA GLN A 37 -3.00 13.30 -13.20
C GLN A 37 -2.03 12.21 -13.69
N ALA A 38 -1.35 11.52 -12.76
CA ALA A 38 -0.44 10.42 -13.09
C ALA A 38 -1.17 9.23 -13.71
N LYS A 39 -2.35 8.84 -13.18
CA LYS A 39 -3.21 7.80 -13.76
C LYS A 39 -3.71 8.18 -15.16
N ALA A 40 -4.10 9.42 -15.38
CA ALA A 40 -4.49 9.93 -16.70
C ALA A 40 -3.32 9.87 -17.69
N LEU A 41 -2.12 10.26 -17.27
CA LEU A 41 -0.91 10.15 -18.07
C LEU A 41 -0.59 8.69 -18.40
N GLN A 42 -0.73 7.78 -17.44
CA GLN A 42 -0.59 6.34 -17.67
C GLN A 42 -1.54 5.86 -18.77
N LEU A 43 -2.81 6.24 -18.70
CA LEU A 43 -3.82 5.86 -19.68
C LEU A 43 -3.49 6.37 -21.10
N ILE A 44 -3.00 7.61 -21.20
CA ILE A 44 -2.55 8.21 -22.47
C ILE A 44 -1.37 7.42 -23.06
N LEU A 45 -0.39 7.05 -22.23
CA LEU A 45 0.77 6.27 -22.68
C LEU A 45 0.38 4.83 -23.07
N THR A 46 -0.50 4.19 -22.31
CA THR A 46 -1.03 2.86 -22.62
C THR A 46 -1.78 2.86 -23.95
N ALA A 47 -2.63 3.86 -24.20
CA ALA A 47 -3.35 4.00 -25.47
C ALA A 47 -2.45 4.25 -26.69
N ARG A 48 -1.25 4.81 -26.48
CA ARG A 48 -0.23 4.96 -27.54
C ARG A 48 0.55 3.68 -27.79
N SER A 49 0.69 2.83 -26.77
CA SER A 49 1.25 1.50 -26.94
C SER A 49 0.26 0.65 -27.75
N ARG A 50 0.73 -0.20 -28.66
CA ARG A 50 -0.13 -1.07 -29.50
C ARG A 50 -0.75 -2.24 -28.72
N GLN A 51 -1.09 -2.03 -27.45
CA GLN A 51 -1.86 -2.98 -26.66
C GLN A 51 -3.31 -2.96 -27.16
N GLY A 52 -4.01 -4.10 -27.09
CA GLY A 52 -5.36 -4.25 -27.63
C GLY A 52 -6.38 -3.26 -27.02
N LEU A 53 -7.55 -3.12 -27.66
CA LEU A 53 -8.61 -2.19 -27.22
C LEU A 53 -9.27 -2.59 -25.89
N ASP A 54 -9.40 -3.89 -25.62
CA ASP A 54 -10.07 -4.39 -24.41
C ASP A 54 -9.41 -3.96 -23.09
N PRO A 55 -8.08 -4.09 -22.89
CA PRO A 55 -7.43 -3.60 -21.67
C PRO A 55 -7.46 -2.07 -21.54
N LEU A 56 -7.60 -1.34 -22.65
CA LEU A 56 -7.76 0.11 -22.62
C LEU A 56 -9.15 0.49 -22.10
N ILE A 57 -10.21 -0.22 -22.52
CA ILE A 57 -11.58 0.01 -22.06
C ILE A 57 -11.68 -0.16 -20.54
N SER A 58 -11.19 -1.27 -20.00
CA SER A 58 -11.22 -1.52 -18.54
C SER A 58 -10.42 -0.48 -17.76
N SER A 59 -9.29 -0.02 -18.30
CA SER A 59 -8.49 1.04 -17.70
C SER A 59 -9.21 2.40 -17.71
N CYS A 60 -9.97 2.71 -18.77
CA CYS A 60 -10.81 3.91 -18.83
C CYS A 60 -11.93 3.86 -17.80
N GLU A 61 -12.65 2.73 -17.69
CA GLU A 61 -13.75 2.56 -16.72
C GLU A 61 -13.24 2.72 -15.27
N LYS A 62 -12.10 2.09 -14.96
CA LYS A 62 -11.45 2.25 -13.65
C LYS A 62 -11.07 3.71 -13.37
N PHE A 63 -10.55 4.41 -14.37
CA PHE A 63 -10.20 5.82 -14.23
C PHE A 63 -11.44 6.71 -13.97
N LEU A 64 -12.57 6.44 -14.62
CA LEU A 64 -13.83 7.14 -14.34
C LEU A 64 -14.31 6.90 -12.90
N GLN A 65 -14.22 5.66 -12.42
CA GLN A 65 -14.53 5.30 -11.04
C GLN A 65 -13.61 6.03 -10.04
N ASP A 66 -12.33 6.22 -10.39
CA ASP A 66 -11.38 6.99 -9.58
C ASP A 66 -11.80 8.47 -9.47
N ILE A 67 -12.30 9.08 -10.57
CA ILE A 67 -12.81 10.47 -10.55
C ILE A 67 -14.04 10.59 -9.65
N GLU A 68 -15.01 9.68 -9.79
CA GLU A 68 -16.21 9.70 -8.95
C GLU A 68 -15.87 9.48 -7.48
N SER A 69 -14.92 8.60 -7.19
CA SER A 69 -14.43 8.36 -5.83
C SER A 69 -13.75 9.60 -5.26
N PHE A 70 -12.92 10.28 -6.06
CA PHE A 70 -12.30 11.55 -5.67
C PHE A 70 -13.35 12.60 -5.32
N GLN A 71 -14.36 12.80 -6.18
CA GLN A 71 -15.44 13.76 -5.94
C GLN A 71 -16.17 13.49 -4.62
N ARG A 72 -16.43 12.22 -4.32
CA ARG A 72 -17.11 11.79 -3.09
C ARG A 72 -16.25 12.03 -1.84
N LEU A 73 -14.95 11.73 -1.93
CA LEU A 73 -14.03 11.84 -0.80
C LEU A 73 -13.67 13.30 -0.48
N PHE A 74 -13.58 14.17 -1.49
CA PHE A 74 -13.04 15.52 -1.35
C PHE A 74 -14.05 16.62 -1.71
N LEU A 75 -15.35 16.35 -1.57
CA LEU A 75 -16.42 17.31 -1.90
C LEU A 75 -16.21 18.68 -1.24
N ALA A 76 -15.82 18.70 0.04
CA ALA A 76 -15.56 19.92 0.80
C ALA A 76 -14.34 20.71 0.30
N GLU A 77 -13.40 20.04 -0.37
CA GLU A 77 -12.14 20.63 -0.82
C GLU A 77 -12.16 21.06 -2.30
N LEU A 78 -13.19 20.66 -3.07
CA LEU A 78 -13.36 21.05 -4.48
C LEU A 78 -13.26 22.57 -4.72
N PRO A 79 -13.80 23.47 -3.87
CA PRO A 79 -13.66 24.90 -4.08
C PRO A 79 -12.21 25.42 -4.10
N TYR A 80 -11.26 24.68 -3.51
CA TYR A 80 -9.84 25.05 -3.53
C TYR A 80 -9.09 24.49 -4.74
N LEU A 81 -9.75 23.65 -5.54
CA LEU A 81 -9.19 23.00 -6.72
C LEU A 81 -9.70 23.65 -8.02
N GLN A 82 -10.19 24.89 -7.97
CA GLN A 82 -10.67 25.62 -9.15
C GLN A 82 -9.60 25.72 -10.23
N ASP A 83 -10.02 25.63 -11.50
CA ASP A 83 -9.17 25.66 -12.70
C ASP A 83 -8.11 24.53 -12.74
N SER A 84 -8.23 23.54 -11.86
CA SER A 84 -7.33 22.39 -11.84
C SER A 84 -7.79 21.29 -12.80
N PHE A 85 -6.91 20.33 -13.04
CA PHE A 85 -7.22 19.14 -13.84
C PHE A 85 -8.51 18.43 -13.40
N VAL A 86 -8.70 18.21 -12.09
CA VAL A 86 -9.85 17.44 -11.60
C VAL A 86 -11.16 18.22 -11.72
N ASP A 87 -11.11 19.54 -11.52
CA ASP A 87 -12.26 20.43 -11.67
C ASP A 87 -12.78 20.39 -13.11
N GLN A 88 -11.89 20.56 -14.09
CA GLN A 88 -12.21 20.44 -15.51
C GLN A 88 -12.75 19.04 -15.88
N LEU A 89 -12.20 17.98 -15.28
CA LEU A 89 -12.70 16.62 -15.51
C LEU A 89 -14.11 16.41 -14.94
N LEU A 90 -14.41 16.99 -13.78
CA LEU A 90 -15.73 16.89 -13.16
C LEU A 90 -16.80 17.62 -13.99
N GLU A 91 -16.47 18.78 -14.56
CA GLU A 91 -17.36 19.46 -15.51
C GLU A 91 -17.63 18.64 -16.77
N LEU A 92 -16.61 17.92 -17.26
CA LEU A 92 -16.68 17.08 -18.45
C LEU A 92 -17.20 15.66 -18.18
N LEU A 93 -17.46 15.28 -16.92
CA LEU A 93 -17.77 13.90 -16.51
C LEU A 93 -18.90 13.25 -17.31
N PRO A 94 -20.05 13.93 -17.59
CA PRO A 94 -21.12 13.32 -18.39
C PRO A 94 -20.68 13.00 -19.82
N ARG A 95 -19.82 13.84 -20.41
CA ARG A 95 -19.23 13.60 -21.72
C ARG A 95 -18.20 12.47 -21.69
N LEU A 96 -17.36 12.42 -20.65
CA LEU A 96 -16.34 11.38 -20.48
C LEU A 96 -16.97 9.98 -20.38
N SER A 97 -18.08 9.84 -19.64
CA SER A 97 -18.78 8.58 -19.44
C SER A 97 -19.44 8.00 -20.70
N SER A 98 -19.75 8.85 -21.68
CA SER A 98 -20.49 8.47 -22.89
C SER A 98 -19.61 8.35 -24.14
N CYS A 99 -18.36 8.81 -24.07
CA CYS A 99 -17.46 8.85 -25.22
C CYS A 99 -16.66 7.55 -25.40
N LYS A 100 -16.18 7.32 -26.63
CA LYS A 100 -15.32 6.16 -26.94
C LYS A 100 -13.96 6.31 -26.22
N PRO A 101 -13.29 5.20 -25.81
CA PRO A 101 -12.01 5.25 -25.09
C PRO A 101 -10.94 6.14 -25.74
N VAL A 102 -10.85 6.11 -27.08
CA VAL A 102 -9.89 6.93 -27.83
C VAL A 102 -10.20 8.43 -27.70
N GLU A 103 -11.48 8.81 -27.68
CA GLU A 103 -11.90 10.20 -27.48
C GLU A 103 -11.66 10.64 -26.04
N LEU A 104 -11.95 9.78 -25.06
CA LEU A 104 -11.64 10.00 -23.65
C LEU A 104 -10.16 10.35 -23.48
N VAL A 105 -9.26 9.54 -24.05
CA VAL A 105 -7.81 9.76 -24.00
C VAL A 105 -7.40 11.11 -24.60
N ARG A 106 -8.04 11.56 -25.69
CA ARG A 106 -7.77 12.88 -26.28
C ARG A 106 -8.21 14.01 -25.34
N ILE A 107 -9.39 13.87 -24.72
CA ILE A 107 -9.89 14.84 -23.75
C ILE A 107 -8.93 14.91 -22.57
N LEU A 108 -8.51 13.78 -22.00
CA LEU A 108 -7.52 13.75 -20.91
C LEU A 108 -6.21 14.43 -21.30
N GLN A 109 -5.69 14.15 -22.50
CA GLN A 109 -4.46 14.76 -22.98
C GLN A 109 -4.59 16.28 -23.14
N SER A 110 -5.73 16.77 -23.62
CA SER A 110 -5.99 18.21 -23.74
C SER A 110 -6.10 18.86 -22.37
N THR A 111 -6.87 18.26 -21.47
CA THR A 111 -7.14 18.76 -20.11
C THR A 111 -5.84 18.83 -19.30
N LEU A 112 -5.02 17.77 -19.32
CA LEU A 112 -3.70 17.74 -18.64
C LEU A 112 -2.75 18.86 -19.11
N ARG A 113 -2.82 19.23 -20.39
CA ARG A 113 -1.97 20.30 -20.94
C ARG A 113 -2.45 21.70 -20.58
N GLN A 114 -3.75 21.85 -20.34
CA GLN A 114 -4.40 23.12 -20.02
C GLN A 114 -4.49 23.37 -18.52
N SER A 115 -4.46 22.31 -17.71
CA SER A 115 -4.54 22.39 -16.26
C SER A 115 -3.28 23.02 -15.66
N GLY A 116 -3.48 23.92 -14.70
CA GLY A 116 -2.40 24.52 -13.91
C GLY A 116 -1.80 23.56 -12.88
N LEU A 117 -0.65 23.95 -12.33
CA LEU A 117 0.00 23.26 -11.22
C LEU A 117 -0.59 23.78 -9.90
N LEU A 118 -1.15 22.88 -9.10
CA LEU A 118 -1.64 23.22 -7.76
C LEU A 118 -0.46 23.36 -6.78
N GLN A 119 -0.50 24.42 -5.98
CA GLN A 119 0.48 24.57 -4.89
C GLN A 119 0.06 23.71 -3.70
N LEU A 120 1.00 22.92 -3.19
CA LEU A 120 0.84 22.16 -1.96
C LEU A 120 1.41 23.00 -0.80
N PRO A 121 0.59 23.70 0.00
CA PRO A 121 1.08 24.38 1.18
C PRO A 121 1.62 23.35 2.17
N LEU A 122 2.79 23.59 2.76
CA LEU A 122 3.37 22.74 3.80
C LEU A 122 2.63 22.98 5.13
N PRO A 123 2.22 21.94 5.87
CA PRO A 123 1.59 22.11 7.17
C PRO A 123 2.66 22.45 8.23
N GLU A 124 2.25 23.02 9.35
CA GLU A 124 3.17 23.41 10.43
C GLU A 124 3.81 22.20 11.13
N GLN A 125 3.10 21.06 11.20
CA GLN A 125 3.55 19.86 11.90
C GLN A 125 3.37 18.61 11.02
N ILE A 126 4.38 18.31 10.21
CA ILE A 126 4.46 17.07 9.45
C ILE A 126 5.48 16.13 10.06
N HIS A 127 5.10 14.87 10.26
CA HIS A 127 6.03 13.86 10.74
C HIS A 127 6.06 12.66 9.80
N ARG A 128 7.26 12.23 9.47
CA ARG A 128 7.48 11.04 8.66
C ARG A 128 7.53 9.82 9.56
N ALA A 129 6.76 8.79 9.22
CA ALA A 129 6.85 7.48 9.83
C ALA A 129 8.23 6.87 9.54
N THR A 130 8.92 6.45 10.59
CA THR A 130 10.24 5.81 10.49
C THR A 130 10.29 4.55 11.34
N ALA A 131 11.10 3.60 10.90
CA ALA A 131 11.40 2.41 11.67
C ALA A 131 12.90 2.13 11.71
N THR A 132 13.38 1.74 12.88
CA THR A 132 14.76 1.31 13.09
C THR A 132 14.74 -0.06 13.74
N ILE A 133 15.28 -1.05 13.04
CA ILE A 133 15.50 -2.40 13.57
C ILE A 133 16.71 -2.33 14.49
N ILE A 134 16.53 -2.69 15.75
CA ILE A 134 17.57 -2.74 16.78
C ILE A 134 18.20 -4.13 16.79
N GLU A 135 17.36 -5.17 16.77
CA GLU A 135 17.78 -6.56 16.59
C GLU A 135 16.97 -7.17 15.45
N PRO A 136 17.60 -7.91 14.52
CA PRO A 136 19.04 -8.17 14.43
C PRO A 136 19.85 -6.91 14.01
N THR A 137 21.11 -6.83 14.41
CA THR A 137 21.99 -5.66 14.14
C THR A 137 22.59 -5.62 12.72
N GLY A 138 22.40 -6.63 11.89
CA GLY A 138 22.76 -6.61 10.47
C GLY A 138 24.26 -6.77 10.15
N GLU A 139 25.12 -6.40 11.09
CA GLU A 139 26.59 -6.43 10.98
C GLU A 139 27.22 -7.48 11.91
N SER A 140 26.38 -8.28 12.57
CA SER A 140 26.84 -9.37 13.43
C SER A 140 27.46 -10.49 12.59
N ASP A 141 28.75 -10.71 12.75
CA ASP A 141 29.48 -11.88 12.22
C ASP A 141 28.99 -13.21 12.83
N ASN A 142 28.11 -13.18 13.83
CA ASN A 142 27.54 -14.38 14.42
C ASN A 142 26.37 -14.91 13.56
N PRO A 143 26.54 -16.05 12.86
CA PRO A 143 25.48 -16.60 12.04
C PRO A 143 24.37 -17.21 12.92
N LEU A 144 23.12 -16.98 12.53
CA LEU A 144 21.98 -17.67 13.11
C LEU A 144 22.04 -19.15 12.69
N LYS A 145 22.35 -20.04 13.64
CA LYS A 145 22.53 -21.47 13.36
C LYS A 145 21.23 -22.24 13.42
N PHE A 146 20.87 -22.96 12.38
CA PHE A 146 19.63 -23.75 12.34
C PHE A 146 19.80 -25.18 11.86
N THR A 147 18.87 -26.07 12.21
CA THR A 147 18.88 -27.45 11.70
C THR A 147 17.99 -27.53 10.46
N THR A 148 18.54 -28.05 9.36
CA THR A 148 17.79 -28.29 8.12
C THR A 148 16.49 -29.06 8.38
N GLY A 149 15.39 -28.57 7.80
CA GLY A 149 14.05 -29.16 7.95
C GLY A 149 13.30 -28.71 9.21
N LEU A 150 13.93 -27.92 10.09
CA LEU A 150 13.26 -27.24 11.20
C LEU A 150 13.08 -25.76 10.92
N VAL A 151 12.02 -25.21 11.52
CA VAL A 151 11.73 -23.77 11.49
C VAL A 151 12.72 -23.04 12.39
N VAL A 152 13.23 -21.91 11.90
CA VAL A 152 14.12 -21.02 12.66
C VAL A 152 13.32 -19.83 13.14
N ALA A 153 13.37 -19.51 14.43
CA ALA A 153 12.83 -18.25 14.94
C ALA A 153 13.91 -17.18 14.83
N LEU A 154 13.57 -16.06 14.19
CA LEU A 154 14.34 -14.83 14.19
C LEU A 154 13.61 -13.80 15.05
N ASP A 155 14.25 -13.40 16.13
CA ASP A 155 13.75 -12.31 16.98
C ASP A 155 13.95 -10.97 16.26
N ILE A 156 12.89 -10.16 16.20
CA ILE A 156 12.92 -8.81 15.65
C ILE A 156 12.48 -7.84 16.72
N ASP A 157 13.36 -6.92 17.05
CA ASP A 157 13.11 -5.79 17.93
C ASP A 157 13.34 -4.50 17.14
N ALA A 158 12.31 -3.67 17.04
CA ALA A 158 12.37 -2.43 16.28
C ALA A 158 11.63 -1.29 16.99
N THR A 159 12.18 -0.09 16.90
CA THR A 159 11.50 1.15 17.28
C THR A 159 10.82 1.76 16.08
N LEU A 160 9.58 2.18 16.27
CA LEU A 160 8.73 2.83 15.27
C LEU A 160 8.38 4.24 15.77
N GLU A 161 8.55 5.24 14.94
CA GLU A 161 8.23 6.63 15.28
C GLU A 161 7.21 7.19 14.29
N HIS A 162 6.26 7.98 14.81
CA HIS A 162 5.21 8.65 14.05
C HIS A 162 4.34 7.73 13.18
N VAL A 163 4.14 6.49 13.63
CA VAL A 163 3.20 5.52 13.02
C VAL A 163 1.86 5.60 13.73
N GLN A 164 0.78 5.92 13.01
CA GLN A 164 -0.55 6.13 13.61
C GLN A 164 -1.20 4.84 14.11
N ASP A 165 -1.22 3.79 13.30
CA ASP A 165 -1.84 2.50 13.62
C ASP A 165 -0.89 1.33 13.29
N PRO A 166 0.14 1.11 14.13
CA PRO A 166 1.18 0.14 13.82
C PRO A 166 0.66 -1.30 13.79
N GLN A 167 -0.40 -1.62 14.52
CA GLN A 167 -0.92 -2.99 14.63
C GLN A 167 -1.51 -3.49 13.31
N ASN A 168 -2.22 -2.62 12.59
CA ASN A 168 -2.83 -2.99 11.31
C ASN A 168 -1.91 -2.72 10.12
N THR A 169 -1.06 -1.69 10.21
CA THR A 169 -0.26 -1.23 9.07
C THR A 169 1.14 -1.84 9.01
N VAL A 170 1.82 -2.13 10.12
CA VAL A 170 3.21 -2.58 10.06
C VAL A 170 3.29 -4.05 9.69
N LYS A 171 4.11 -4.36 8.69
CA LYS A 171 4.45 -5.72 8.24
C LYS A 171 5.96 -5.91 8.26
N VAL A 172 6.39 -7.16 8.39
CA VAL A 172 7.80 -7.53 8.29
C VAL A 172 8.01 -8.26 6.98
N GLN A 173 8.94 -7.79 6.15
CA GLN A 173 9.35 -8.53 4.96
C GLN A 173 10.69 -9.20 5.19
N VAL A 174 10.74 -10.48 4.84
CA VAL A 174 11.97 -11.25 4.72
C VAL A 174 12.20 -11.54 3.24
N LEU A 175 13.32 -11.09 2.71
CA LEU A 175 13.80 -11.38 1.36
C LEU A 175 14.90 -12.44 1.46
N TYR A 176 14.69 -13.54 0.77
CA TYR A 176 15.59 -14.68 0.72
C TYR A 176 16.62 -14.53 -0.40
N PRO A 177 17.72 -15.31 -0.35
CA PRO A 177 18.82 -15.21 -1.32
C PRO A 177 18.41 -15.61 -2.75
N ASP A 178 17.36 -16.41 -2.89
CA ASP A 178 16.78 -16.83 -4.16
C ASP A 178 15.86 -15.77 -4.78
N GLY A 179 15.69 -14.63 -4.12
CA GLY A 179 14.82 -13.53 -4.53
C GLY A 179 13.36 -13.69 -4.09
N GLN A 180 12.98 -14.81 -3.47
CA GLN A 180 11.64 -14.95 -2.89
C GLN A 180 11.51 -14.03 -1.67
N SER A 181 10.32 -13.48 -1.45
CA SER A 181 10.06 -12.66 -0.26
C SER A 181 8.77 -13.06 0.43
N HIS A 182 8.80 -13.14 1.75
CA HIS A 182 7.64 -13.38 2.59
C HIS A 182 7.28 -12.13 3.38
N VAL A 183 6.01 -11.78 3.40
CA VAL A 183 5.46 -10.70 4.21
C VAL A 183 4.73 -11.30 5.40
N ILE A 184 5.20 -10.99 6.59
CA ILE A 184 4.71 -11.52 7.86
C ILE A 184 3.93 -10.43 8.57
N HIS A 185 2.82 -10.84 9.17
CA HIS A 185 1.90 -9.99 9.91
C HIS A 185 2.21 -10.15 11.40
N PRO A 186 2.82 -9.14 12.05
CA PRO A 186 3.05 -9.18 13.49
C PRO A 186 1.73 -9.24 14.25
N LYS A 187 1.72 -9.87 15.41
CA LYS A 187 0.51 -9.95 16.23
C LYS A 187 0.29 -8.60 16.92
N PRO A 188 -0.97 -8.20 17.19
CA PRO A 188 -1.25 -6.98 17.94
C PRO A 188 -0.53 -6.89 19.30
N GLY A 189 -0.33 -8.05 19.97
CA GLY A 189 0.39 -8.14 21.24
C GLY A 189 1.90 -7.95 21.17
N ASP A 190 2.49 -7.98 19.97
CA ASP A 190 3.93 -7.76 19.74
C ASP A 190 4.29 -6.26 19.79
N PHE A 191 3.28 -5.38 19.71
CA PHE A 191 3.45 -3.94 19.74
C PHE A 191 3.32 -3.38 21.16
N ARG A 192 4.31 -2.58 21.55
CA ARG A 192 4.33 -1.82 22.81
C ARG A 192 4.35 -0.34 22.51
N LYS A 193 3.79 0.48 23.41
CA LYS A 193 3.73 1.93 23.28
C LYS A 193 4.54 2.61 24.40
N PRO A 194 5.88 2.76 24.23
CA PRO A 194 6.74 3.40 25.23
C PRO A 194 6.48 4.91 25.40
N GLY A 195 5.84 5.58 24.43
CA GLY A 195 5.56 7.01 24.54
C GLY A 195 4.52 7.50 23.51
N PRO A 196 4.19 8.81 23.53
CA PRO A 196 3.44 9.43 22.45
C PRO A 196 4.26 9.34 21.16
N ASP A 197 3.61 8.95 20.07
CA ASP A 197 4.20 8.78 18.72
C ASP A 197 5.38 7.81 18.62
N ARG A 198 5.65 7.03 19.67
CA ARG A 198 6.73 6.03 19.70
C ARG A 198 6.15 4.68 20.04
N HIS A 199 6.40 3.71 19.17
CA HIS A 199 6.02 2.32 19.34
C HIS A 199 7.28 1.44 19.29
N ARG A 200 7.20 0.26 19.89
CA ARG A 200 8.23 -0.76 19.82
C ARG A 200 7.59 -2.07 19.38
N LEU A 201 8.12 -2.65 18.33
CA LEU A 201 7.71 -3.95 17.82
C LEU A 201 8.70 -5.00 18.33
N ILE A 202 8.20 -6.00 19.04
CA ILE A 202 8.98 -7.15 19.50
C ILE A 202 8.26 -8.41 19.03
N THR A 203 8.70 -8.97 17.91
CA THR A 203 8.05 -10.12 17.26
C THR A 203 9.05 -11.22 16.93
N GLN A 204 8.55 -12.45 16.84
CA GLN A 204 9.30 -13.58 16.30
C GLN A 204 8.85 -13.89 14.89
N VAL A 205 9.80 -13.95 13.97
CA VAL A 205 9.60 -14.35 12.58
C VAL A 205 10.09 -15.77 12.40
N TYR A 206 9.23 -16.60 11.82
CA TYR A 206 9.52 -18.00 11.57
C TYR A 206 9.99 -18.19 10.13
N LEU A 207 11.23 -18.65 9.98
CA LEU A 207 11.85 -18.93 8.71
C LEU A 207 11.76 -20.43 8.43
N SER A 208 11.06 -20.79 7.36
CA SER A 208 10.96 -22.16 6.85
C SER A 208 11.39 -22.16 5.40
N HIS A 209 12.60 -22.66 5.13
CA HIS A 209 13.08 -22.83 3.76
C HIS A 209 13.59 -24.26 3.56
N SER A 210 13.39 -24.80 2.35
CA SER A 210 13.95 -26.10 1.98
C SER A 210 15.46 -26.05 2.11
N ALA A 211 15.98 -26.84 3.05
CA ALA A 211 17.37 -27.19 3.27
C ALA A 211 18.42 -26.23 2.68
N TRP A 212 18.74 -25.12 3.36
CA TRP A 212 20.01 -24.46 3.02
C TRP A 212 21.15 -25.39 3.40
N THR A 213 21.97 -25.70 2.41
CA THR A 213 23.20 -26.48 2.58
C THR A 213 24.40 -25.57 2.88
N GLU A 214 24.27 -24.28 2.61
CA GLU A 214 25.34 -23.29 2.70
C GLU A 214 24.92 -22.06 3.55
N PRO A 215 25.87 -21.38 4.20
CA PRO A 215 25.60 -20.09 4.86
C PRO A 215 25.12 -19.05 3.85
N SER A 216 24.06 -18.31 4.17
CA SER A 216 23.53 -17.28 3.27
C SER A 216 22.93 -16.09 4.01
N GLN A 217 22.85 -14.95 3.33
CA GLN A 217 22.30 -13.71 3.90
C GLN A 217 20.84 -13.54 3.48
N ILE A 218 19.96 -13.41 4.46
CA ILE A 218 18.61 -12.89 4.22
C ILE A 218 18.57 -11.41 4.50
N GLU A 219 17.61 -10.71 3.89
CA GLU A 219 17.36 -9.30 4.15
C GLU A 219 16.01 -9.14 4.85
N VAL A 220 16.02 -8.42 5.98
CA VAL A 220 14.83 -8.14 6.79
C VAL A 220 14.55 -6.66 6.76
N ARG A 221 13.30 -6.26 6.50
CA ARG A 221 12.87 -4.87 6.53
C ARG A 221 11.44 -4.72 7.00
N LEU A 222 11.12 -3.54 7.52
CA LEU A 222 9.77 -3.19 7.94
C LEU A 222 9.05 -2.42 6.83
N LEU A 223 7.82 -2.83 6.60
CA LEU A 223 6.92 -2.28 5.61
C LEU A 223 5.70 -1.65 6.28
N LEU A 224 5.21 -0.57 5.71
CA LEU A 224 3.94 0.04 6.04
C LEU A 224 2.92 -0.38 4.98
N ALA A 225 1.96 -1.22 5.37
CA ALA A 225 0.83 -1.60 4.56
C ALA A 225 -0.20 -0.48 4.53
N TYR A 226 -0.77 -0.26 3.34
CA TYR A 226 -1.88 0.65 3.13
C TYR A 226 -2.97 -0.02 2.30
N SER A 227 -4.19 0.45 2.48
CA SER A 227 -5.34 0.07 1.68
C SER A 227 -6.03 1.37 1.27
N SER A 228 -6.00 1.73 -0.02
CA SER A 228 -6.84 2.79 -0.57
C SER A 228 -8.23 2.21 -0.80
N SER A 229 -8.87 1.77 0.27
CA SER A 229 -10.29 1.43 0.20
C SER A 229 -11.07 2.74 0.18
N SER A 230 -11.64 3.07 -0.97
CA SER A 230 -12.72 4.05 -1.16
C SER A 230 -14.03 3.64 -0.42
N THR A 231 -13.94 2.86 0.66
CA THR A 231 -15.04 2.01 1.16
C THR A 231 -15.17 1.96 2.68
N SER A 232 -14.55 2.86 3.43
CA SER A 232 -14.68 2.90 4.91
C SER A 232 -15.72 3.92 5.43
N LEU A 233 -16.68 4.36 4.59
CA LEU A 233 -17.74 5.30 4.97
C LEU A 233 -19.19 4.78 4.77
N SER A 234 -19.40 3.50 4.46
CA SER A 234 -20.75 2.95 4.22
C SER A 234 -21.22 1.88 5.22
N SER A 235 -20.54 1.66 6.35
CA SER A 235 -21.01 0.77 7.40
C SER A 235 -21.85 1.47 8.49
N SER A 236 -22.76 2.36 8.10
CA SER A 236 -23.74 2.91 9.04
C SER A 236 -25.08 3.34 8.40
N SER A 237 -25.64 2.57 7.47
CA SER A 237 -27.07 2.74 7.14
C SER A 237 -27.64 1.59 6.31
N SER A 238 -28.28 0.62 6.96
CA SER A 238 -29.53 0.01 6.47
C SER A 238 -30.14 -0.91 7.52
N LEU A 239 -30.96 -0.33 8.40
CA LEU A 239 -32.12 -1.03 8.94
C LEU A 239 -33.16 -1.15 7.82
N SER A 240 -33.56 -2.37 7.44
CA SER A 240 -34.99 -2.73 7.29
C SER A 240 -35.20 -4.15 6.74
N SER A 241 -36.08 -4.88 7.45
CA SER A 241 -37.02 -5.94 7.03
C SER A 241 -36.52 -7.35 6.65
N SER A 242 -36.76 -8.27 7.61
CA SER A 242 -36.85 -9.75 7.57
C SER A 242 -38.10 -10.26 6.79
N PRO A 243 -38.54 -11.56 6.81
CA PRO A 243 -38.01 -12.80 7.45
C PRO A 243 -38.15 -14.13 6.64
N ALA A 244 -37.79 -15.26 7.30
CA ALA A 244 -38.01 -16.70 6.99
C ALA A 244 -36.91 -17.40 6.16
N SER A 245 -36.41 -18.60 6.46
CA SER A 245 -36.90 -19.72 7.28
C SER A 245 -35.74 -20.51 7.93
N ARG A 246 -36.04 -21.15 9.05
CA ARG A 246 -35.13 -21.87 9.96
C ARG A 246 -34.76 -23.29 9.48
N LEU A 247 -33.57 -23.73 9.93
CA LEU A 247 -33.13 -25.09 10.30
C LEU A 247 -32.91 -26.14 9.19
N GLY A 248 -31.64 -26.56 9.06
CA GLY A 248 -31.18 -27.76 8.36
C GLY A 248 -29.71 -28.01 8.64
N TRP A 249 -29.45 -28.83 9.66
CA TRP A 249 -28.14 -29.31 10.11
C TRP A 249 -27.54 -30.27 9.07
N SER A 250 -26.30 -30.05 8.59
CA SER A 250 -25.40 -31.12 8.10
C SER A 250 -24.02 -30.57 7.74
N ASP A 251 -23.01 -31.19 8.36
CA ASP A 251 -21.58 -31.26 8.05
C ASP A 251 -21.10 -30.84 6.65
N SER A 252 -20.02 -30.04 6.60
CA SER A 252 -18.71 -30.47 6.08
C SER A 252 -17.76 -29.28 5.91
N ILE A 253 -16.56 -29.43 6.48
CA ILE A 253 -15.26 -28.85 6.11
C ILE A 253 -15.24 -27.70 5.08
N ASP A 254 -15.05 -26.47 5.56
CA ASP A 254 -14.07 -25.49 5.04
C ASP A 254 -14.23 -24.17 5.81
N GLY A 255 -13.36 -23.97 6.80
CA GLY A 255 -13.24 -22.69 7.48
C GLY A 255 -12.43 -21.74 6.59
N PHE A 256 -13.10 -21.01 5.70
CA PHE A 256 -12.50 -19.84 5.06
C PHE A 256 -12.04 -18.88 6.17
N PRO A 257 -10.77 -18.40 6.16
CA PRO A 257 -10.35 -17.38 7.09
C PRO A 257 -11.18 -16.10 6.87
N PRO A 258 -11.37 -15.29 7.94
CA PRO A 258 -12.12 -14.03 7.84
C PRO A 258 -11.50 -13.14 6.75
N PRO A 259 -12.30 -12.23 6.12
CA PRO A 259 -11.81 -11.42 5.02
C PRO A 259 -10.62 -10.60 5.51
N GLU A 260 -9.43 -10.95 5.01
CA GLU A 260 -8.24 -10.14 5.18
C GLU A 260 -8.59 -8.73 4.69
N LEU A 261 -8.40 -7.73 5.55
CA LEU A 261 -8.41 -6.33 5.13
C LEU A 261 -7.42 -6.26 3.96
N ALA A 262 -7.94 -6.17 2.74
CA ALA A 262 -7.15 -6.30 1.53
C ALA A 262 -6.06 -5.21 1.53
N VAL A 263 -4.83 -5.61 1.82
CA VAL A 263 -3.65 -4.76 1.72
C VAL A 263 -3.45 -4.47 0.24
N GLU A 264 -3.64 -3.22 -0.16
CA GLU A 264 -3.50 -2.81 -1.57
C GLU A 264 -2.03 -2.64 -1.94
N GLY A 265 -1.20 -2.20 -0.99
CA GLY A 265 0.22 -2.01 -1.21
C GLY A 265 1.02 -1.91 0.08
N THR A 266 2.35 -1.86 -0.08
CA THR A 266 3.31 -1.75 1.03
C THR A 266 4.41 -0.75 0.70
N ILE A 267 4.88 0.00 1.69
CA ILE A 267 5.97 0.99 1.57
C ILE A 267 7.08 0.63 2.55
N PRO A 268 8.32 0.40 2.10
CA PRO A 268 9.43 0.20 3.03
C PRO A 268 9.71 1.50 3.81
N PHE A 269 9.77 1.39 5.13
CA PHE A 269 10.02 2.54 6.02
C PHE A 269 11.11 2.30 7.07
N SER A 270 11.78 1.14 7.00
CA SER A 270 13.08 0.91 7.65
C SER A 270 14.19 0.71 6.63
N LYS A 271 15.43 0.89 7.08
CA LYS A 271 16.58 0.36 6.34
C LYS A 271 16.55 -1.18 6.40
N PRO A 272 16.96 -1.86 5.32
CA PRO A 272 17.09 -3.30 5.34
C PRO A 272 18.27 -3.74 6.20
N VAL A 273 18.10 -4.86 6.90
CA VAL A 273 19.09 -5.48 7.77
C VAL A 273 19.42 -6.86 7.22
N LYS A 274 20.71 -7.15 7.06
CA LYS A 274 21.18 -8.44 6.53
C LYS A 274 21.49 -9.41 7.65
N VAL A 275 20.88 -10.59 7.64
CA VAL A 275 21.10 -11.60 8.66
C VAL A 275 21.78 -12.79 8.02
N LEU A 276 22.96 -13.16 8.52
CA LEU A 276 23.65 -14.37 8.10
C LEU A 276 23.01 -15.57 8.79
N ILE A 277 22.53 -16.54 8.01
CA ILE A 277 21.95 -17.78 8.51
C ILE A 277 22.81 -18.95 8.03
N MET A 278 23.06 -19.91 8.93
CA MET A 278 23.96 -21.03 8.69
C MET A 278 23.34 -22.35 9.13
N PRO A 279 23.33 -23.38 8.27
CA PRO A 279 22.89 -24.71 8.68
C PRO A 279 23.89 -25.31 9.68
N LYS A 280 23.37 -25.96 10.73
CA LYS A 280 24.16 -26.75 11.66
C LYS A 280 24.64 -28.00 10.92
N PRO A 281 25.94 -28.35 11.00
CA PRO A 281 26.41 -29.61 10.46
C PRO A 281 25.66 -30.76 11.14
N ALA A 282 25.17 -31.70 10.34
CA ALA A 282 24.59 -32.94 10.88
C ALA A 282 25.65 -33.62 11.76
N ARG A 283 25.30 -33.94 13.02
CA ARG A 283 26.17 -34.75 13.88
C ARG A 283 26.38 -36.09 13.16
N ARG A 284 27.63 -36.34 12.75
CA ARG A 284 28.09 -37.66 12.30
C ARG A 284 28.18 -38.61 13.48
#